data_AF-A0A1Q6VJH8-F1
#
_entry.id   AF-A0A1Q6VJH8-F1
#
_cell.length_a   1.000
_cell.length_b   1.000
_cell.length_c   1.000
_cell.angle_alpha   90.00
_cell.angle_beta   90.00
_cell.angle_gamma   90.00
#
_symmetry.space_group_name_H-M   'P 1'
#
loop_
_entity.id
_entity.type
_entity.pdbx_description
1 polymer ?
#
loop_
_entity_poly.entity_id
_entity_poly.type
_entity_poly.pdbx_seq_one_letter_code
_entity_poly.pdbx_strand_id
1 'polypeptide(L)'
;MAREFKPVRFFVMMALAAFVVCGVTSFYTHRAAHGRTAEERAAYAIGLKTGEQAPPGATSPTAADLNMMAQKYFKQQGSGNPQTWDQGFENGYTNGFNKTHPRQ
;
A
#
# COMPACT_ATOMS: atom_id res chain seq x y z
N MET A 1 -17.21 -13.57 -45.53
CA MET A 1 -16.79 -14.59 -44.55
C MET A 1 -17.58 -14.38 -43.26
N ALA A 2 -18.66 -15.13 -43.05
CA ALA A 2 -19.40 -15.07 -41.79
C ALA A 2 -18.58 -15.84 -40.73
N ARG A 3 -17.91 -15.11 -39.83
CA ARG A 3 -17.34 -15.75 -38.63
C ARG A 3 -18.52 -16.30 -37.84
N GLU A 4 -18.64 -17.63 -37.75
CA GLU A 4 -19.61 -18.29 -36.89
C GLU A 4 -19.52 -17.69 -35.48
N PHE A 5 -20.58 -17.02 -35.06
CA PHE A 5 -20.70 -16.54 -33.70
C PHE A 5 -20.80 -17.77 -32.79
N LYS A 6 -19.71 -18.12 -32.12
CA LYS A 6 -19.68 -19.19 -31.12
C LYS A 6 -19.98 -18.57 -29.75
N PRO A 7 -21.24 -18.65 -29.27
CA PRO A 7 -21.66 -17.96 -28.05
C PRO A 7 -20.81 -18.37 -26.85
N VAL A 8 -20.43 -19.65 -26.74
CA VAL A 8 -19.53 -20.15 -25.69
C VAL A 8 -18.19 -19.41 -25.69
N ARG A 9 -17.58 -19.21 -26.87
CA ARG A 9 -16.30 -18.47 -26.97
C ARG A 9 -16.48 -17.00 -26.60
N PHE A 10 -17.62 -16.41 -26.95
CA PHE A 10 -17.92 -15.02 -26.59
C PHE A 10 -18.09 -14.84 -25.08
N PHE A 11 -18.86 -15.72 -24.42
CA PHE A 11 -19.02 -15.69 -22.96
C PHE A 11 -17.70 -15.92 -22.22
N VAL A 12 -16.87 -16.86 -22.68
CA VAL A 12 -15.54 -17.09 -22.10
C VAL A 12 -14.65 -15.85 -22.22
N MET A 13 -14.64 -15.19 -23.38
CA MET A 13 -13.88 -13.95 -23.56
C MET A 13 -14.40 -12.80 -22.69
N MET A 14 -15.73 -12.67 -22.56
CA MET A 14 -16.34 -11.65 -21.69
C MET A 14 -16.06 -11.90 -20.21
N ALA A 15 -16.11 -13.15 -19.76
CA ALA A 15 -15.77 -13.51 -18.38
C ALA A 15 -14.29 -13.24 -18.07
N LEU A 16 -13.37 -13.58 -18.99
CA LEU A 16 -11.95 -13.25 -18.87
C LEU A 16 -11.73 -11.74 -18.79
N ALA A 17 -12.37 -10.97 -19.67
CA ALA A 17 -12.28 -9.51 -19.65
C ALA A 17 -12.79 -8.93 -18.32
N ALA A 18 -13.95 -9.40 -17.83
CA ALA A 18 -14.49 -8.95 -16.55
C ALA A 18 -13.58 -9.30 -15.37
N PHE A 19 -12.98 -10.50 -15.38
CA PHE A 19 -12.04 -10.92 -14.34
C PHE A 19 -10.76 -10.08 -14.35
N VAL A 20 -10.21 -9.78 -15.52
CA VAL A 20 -9.04 -8.89 -15.66
C VAL A 20 -9.39 -7.49 -15.17
N VAL A 21 -10.52 -6.92 -15.58
CA VAL A 21 -10.93 -5.57 -15.14
C VAL A 21 -11.14 -5.53 -13.62
N CYS A 22 -11.91 -6.47 -13.04
CA CYS A 22 -12.13 -6.52 -11.59
C CYS A 22 -10.83 -6.78 -10.81
N GLY A 23 -9.96 -7.66 -11.32
CA GLY A 23 -8.66 -7.93 -10.71
C GLY A 23 -7.76 -6.69 -10.70
N VAL A 24 -7.71 -5.95 -11.81
CA VAL A 24 -6.95 -4.70 -11.91
C VAL A 24 -7.53 -3.64 -10.97
N THR A 25 -8.84 -3.42 -10.97
CA THR A 25 -9.48 -2.42 -10.10
C THR A 25 -9.30 -2.75 -8.61
N SER A 26 -9.47 -4.01 -8.22
CA SER A 26 -9.24 -4.46 -6.84
C SER A 26 -7.77 -4.33 -6.44
N PHE A 27 -6.84 -4.64 -7.34
CA PHE A 27 -5.41 -4.42 -7.11
C PHE A 27 -5.09 -2.94 -6.89
N TYR A 28 -5.60 -2.03 -7.74
CA TYR A 28 -5.38 -0.59 -7.60
C TYR A 28 -6.04 0.02 -6.37
N THR A 29 -7.21 -0.48 -5.95
CA THR A 29 -7.91 -0.01 -4.74
C THR A 29 -7.27 -0.54 -3.46
N HIS A 30 -6.88 -1.82 -3.41
CA HIS A 30 -6.10 -2.39 -2.31
C HIS A 30 -4.72 -1.73 -2.20
N ARG A 31 -4.14 -1.36 -3.34
CA ARG A 31 -2.93 -0.54 -3.46
C ARG A 31 -3.20 0.83 -2.79
N ALA A 32 -4.24 1.56 -3.16
CA ALA A 32 -4.53 2.87 -2.59
C ALA A 32 -4.80 2.86 -1.06
N ALA A 33 -5.43 1.80 -0.52
CA ALA A 33 -5.83 1.72 0.88
C ALA A 33 -4.65 1.76 1.89
N HIS A 34 -3.45 1.37 1.45
CA HIS A 34 -2.25 1.34 2.29
C HIS A 34 -1.30 2.51 1.99
N GLY A 35 -1.66 3.45 1.13
CA GLY A 35 -0.79 4.51 0.62
C GLY A 35 -0.79 4.56 -0.91
N ARG A 36 -0.75 5.77 -1.48
CA ARG A 36 -0.65 5.99 -2.94
C ARG A 36 0.69 5.47 -3.47
N THR A 37 1.76 5.60 -2.69
CA THR A 37 3.12 5.21 -3.10
C THR A 37 3.57 3.90 -2.47
N ALA A 38 4.66 3.31 -2.98
CA ALA A 38 5.21 2.08 -2.40
C ALA A 38 5.81 2.35 -1.02
N GLU A 39 6.36 3.54 -0.86
CA GLU A 39 6.97 4.07 0.35
C GLU A 39 5.92 4.20 1.47
N GLU A 40 4.77 4.81 1.15
CA GLU A 40 3.65 4.93 2.10
C GLU A 40 3.12 3.56 2.53
N ARG A 41 3.05 2.57 1.62
CA ARG A 41 2.62 1.21 2.00
C ARG A 41 3.57 0.50 2.93
N ALA A 42 4.87 0.54 2.60
CA ALA A 42 5.88 -0.09 3.42
C ALA A 42 5.84 0.50 4.83
N ALA A 43 5.78 1.83 4.90
CA ALA A 43 5.69 2.54 6.17
C ALA A 43 4.37 2.29 6.91
N TYR A 44 3.24 2.19 6.21
CA TYR A 44 1.95 1.82 6.81
C TYR A 44 2.00 0.46 7.48
N ALA A 45 2.57 -0.55 6.81
CA ALA A 45 2.70 -1.88 7.39
C ALA A 45 3.62 -1.87 8.63
N ILE A 46 4.71 -1.10 8.58
CA ILE A 46 5.62 -0.93 9.72
C ILE A 46 4.90 -0.22 10.87
N GLY A 47 4.25 0.91 10.61
CA GLY A 47 3.52 1.70 11.62
C GLY A 47 2.35 0.93 12.24
N LEU A 48 1.62 0.14 11.44
CA LEU A 48 0.58 -0.75 11.94
C LEU A 48 1.17 -1.76 12.93
N LYS A 49 2.23 -2.46 12.53
CA LYS A 49 2.89 -3.48 13.38
C LYS A 49 3.50 -2.87 14.64
N THR A 50 4.16 -1.71 14.52
CA THR A 50 4.72 -1.02 15.69
C THR A 50 3.61 -0.57 16.62
N GLY A 51 2.50 -0.08 16.08
CA GLY A 51 1.33 0.28 16.87
C GLY A 51 0.64 -0.93 17.50
N GLU A 52 0.59 -2.11 16.89
CA GLU A 52 0.07 -3.32 17.57
C GLU A 52 0.95 -3.77 18.74
N GLN A 53 2.26 -3.53 18.66
CA GLN A 53 3.22 -3.90 19.70
C GLN A 53 3.38 -2.84 20.78
N ALA A 54 2.93 -1.62 20.52
CA ALA A 54 3.07 -0.50 21.44
C ALA A 54 2.01 -0.57 22.55
N PRO A 55 2.35 -0.20 23.79
CA PRO A 55 1.38 -0.11 24.86
C PRO A 55 0.37 1.02 24.60
N PRO A 56 -0.89 0.90 25.07
CA PRO A 56 -1.91 1.93 24.90
C PRO A 56 -1.42 3.30 25.36
N GLY A 57 -1.48 4.30 24.47
CA GLY A 57 -1.02 5.67 24.74
C GLY A 57 0.46 5.93 24.39
N ALA A 58 1.14 4.98 23.76
CA ALA A 58 2.48 5.21 23.22
C ALA A 58 2.50 6.32 22.18
N THR A 59 3.48 7.22 22.31
CA THR A 59 3.69 8.30 21.34
C THR A 59 4.36 7.75 20.08
N SER A 60 3.91 8.20 18.91
CA SER A 60 4.59 7.91 17.66
C SER A 60 6.04 8.45 17.69
N PRO A 61 7.02 7.77 17.05
CA PRO A 61 8.38 8.27 16.90
C PRO A 61 8.42 9.67 16.27
N THR A 62 9.50 10.42 16.51
CA THR A 62 9.64 11.76 15.93
C THR A 62 9.87 11.69 14.42
N ALA A 63 9.61 12.78 13.69
CA ALA A 63 9.86 12.84 12.25
C ALA A 63 11.33 12.52 11.89
N ALA A 64 12.28 12.90 12.75
CA ALA A 64 13.69 12.57 12.57
C ALA A 64 13.96 11.05 12.68
N ASP A 65 13.31 10.37 13.64
CA ASP A 65 13.42 8.92 13.79
C ASP A 65 12.79 8.18 12.62
N LEU A 66 11.63 8.66 12.14
CA LEU A 66 10.94 8.13 10.97
C LEU A 66 11.78 8.30 9.70
N ASN A 67 12.43 9.45 9.51
CA ASN A 67 13.36 9.70 8.40
C ASN A 67 14.55 8.72 8.46
N MET A 68 15.17 8.54 9.62
CA MET A 68 16.31 7.62 9.76
C MET A 68 15.89 6.16 9.48
N MET A 69 14.69 5.76 9.91
CA MET A 69 14.09 4.46 9.57
C MET A 69 13.82 4.32 8.08
N ALA A 70 13.24 5.34 7.44
CA ALA A 70 12.98 5.36 6.00
C ALA A 70 14.27 5.17 5.20
N GLN A 71 15.30 5.96 5.51
CA GLN A 71 16.60 5.84 4.84
C GLN A 71 17.22 4.46 5.03
N LYS A 72 17.18 3.90 6.24
CA LYS A 72 17.74 2.56 6.49
C LYS A 72 16.96 1.50 5.71
N TYR A 73 15.63 1.58 5.70
CA TYR A 73 14.75 0.64 5.02
C TYR A 73 14.97 0.67 3.51
N PHE A 74 14.89 1.83 2.87
CA PHE A 74 15.00 1.92 1.42
C PHE A 74 16.44 1.78 0.89
N LYS A 75 17.47 2.18 1.66
CA LYS A 75 18.88 1.87 1.31
C LYS A 75 19.14 0.36 1.31
N GLN A 76 18.55 -0.38 2.25
CA GLN A 76 18.66 -1.85 2.26
C GLN A 76 17.87 -2.49 1.12
N GLN A 77 16.71 -1.94 0.77
CA GLN A 77 15.85 -2.48 -0.28
C GLN A 77 16.29 -2.10 -1.70
N GLY A 78 17.16 -1.09 -1.84
CA GLY A 78 17.65 -0.59 -3.13
C GLY A 78 16.53 -0.05 -4.03
N SER A 79 15.38 0.34 -3.46
CA SER A 79 14.17 0.67 -4.21
C SER A 79 13.46 1.91 -3.66
N GLY A 80 12.72 2.61 -4.53
CA GLY A 80 12.00 3.84 -4.20
C GLY A 80 12.76 5.10 -4.57
N ASN A 81 12.07 6.24 -4.54
CA ASN A 81 12.68 7.54 -4.86
C ASN A 81 13.25 8.22 -3.59
N PRO A 82 14.58 8.45 -3.51
CA PRO A 82 15.22 9.08 -2.35
C PRO A 82 14.61 10.40 -1.92
N GLN A 83 14.07 11.18 -2.87
CA GLN A 83 13.46 12.48 -2.58
C GLN A 83 12.09 12.37 -1.90
N THR A 84 11.43 11.20 -1.98
CA THR A 84 10.08 10.99 -1.43
C THR A 84 10.07 9.99 -0.27
N TRP A 85 11.22 9.43 0.10
CA TRP A 85 11.31 8.47 1.20
C TRP A 85 10.81 9.05 2.50
N ASP A 86 11.24 10.25 2.86
CA ASP A 86 10.96 10.83 4.17
C ASP A 86 9.46 11.12 4.33
N GLN A 87 8.90 11.92 3.42
CA GLN A 87 7.50 12.34 3.50
C GLN A 87 6.52 11.17 3.26
N GLY A 88 6.83 10.27 2.32
CA GLY A 88 6.00 9.09 2.06
C GLY A 88 6.03 8.12 3.23
N PHE A 89 7.20 7.91 3.84
CA PHE A 89 7.32 7.02 4.98
C PHE A 89 6.65 7.60 6.23
N GLU A 90 6.83 8.89 6.51
CA GLU A 90 6.18 9.55 7.64
C GLU A 90 4.64 9.46 7.56
N ASN A 91 4.07 9.79 6.39
CA ASN A 91 2.63 9.71 6.16
C ASN A 91 2.09 8.28 6.30
N GLY A 92 2.77 7.31 5.67
CA GLY A 92 2.38 5.91 5.73
C GLY A 92 2.42 5.37 7.15
N TYR A 93 3.55 5.58 7.84
CA TYR A 93 3.77 5.13 9.21
C TYR A 93 2.72 5.70 10.17
N THR A 94 2.49 7.01 10.10
CA THR A 94 1.53 7.69 10.98
C THR A 94 0.12 7.16 10.78
N ASN A 95 -0.30 6.93 9.53
CA ASN A 95 -1.59 6.33 9.22
C ASN A 95 -1.72 4.88 9.75
N GLY A 96 -0.66 4.09 9.65
CA GLY A 96 -0.64 2.73 10.20
C GLY A 96 -0.71 2.72 11.72
N PHE A 97 0.10 3.55 12.37
CA PHE A 97 0.17 3.66 13.83
C PHE A 97 -1.14 4.19 14.44
N ASN A 98 -1.72 5.25 13.86
CA ASN A 98 -2.98 5.82 14.34
C ASN A 98 -4.18 4.86 14.20
N LYS A 99 -4.11 3.87 13.31
CA LYS A 99 -5.18 2.86 13.18
C LYS A 99 -5.28 1.96 14.42
N THR A 100 -4.15 1.69 15.08
CA THR A 100 -4.09 0.87 16.30
C THR A 100 -4.10 1.72 17.56
N HIS A 101 -3.63 2.97 17.45
CA HIS A 101 -3.61 3.98 18.50
C HIS A 101 -4.41 5.22 18.05
N PRO A 102 -5.75 5.14 17.94
CA PRO A 102 -6.55 6.29 17.57
C PRO A 102 -6.31 7.41 18.59
N ARG A 103 -5.81 8.55 18.10
CA ARG A 103 -5.68 9.76 18.93
C ARG A 103 -7.09 10.09 19.46
N GLN A 104 -7.22 10.07 20.79
CA GLN A 104 -8.42 10.56 21.47
C GLN A 104 -8.59 12.05 21.23
#